data_AF-A0A2V2AAE0-F1
#
_entry.id   AF-A0A2V2AAE0-F1
#
_cell.length_a   1.000
_cell.length_b   1.000
_cell.length_c   1.000
_cell.angle_alpha   90.00
_cell.angle_beta   90.00
_cell.angle_gamma   90.00
#
_symmetry.space_group_name_H-M   'P 1'
#
loop_
_entity.id
_entity.type
_entity.pdbx_description
1 polymer ?
#
loop_
_entity_poly.entity_id
_entity_poly.type
_entity_poly.pdbx_seq_one_letter_code
_entity_poly.pdbx_strand_id
1 'polypeptide(L)'
;MNTELLTLEHEYCVRGPCAVLNAAGGIRVADSLEAATDYLEAVVAGLRDLMSTPDCSNQATLVFFAAEAALALVYASHAGIESVIAQGGAE
;
A
#
# COMPACT_ATOMS: atom_id res chain seq x y z
N MET A 1 -4.88 31.60 11.37
CA MET A 1 -5.69 30.57 10.68
C MET A 1 -4.73 29.81 9.79
N ASN A 2 -4.34 28.59 10.19
CA ASN A 2 -3.52 27.73 9.33
C ASN A 2 -4.47 27.01 8.38
N THR A 3 -4.38 27.35 7.10
CA THR A 3 -5.13 26.67 6.04
C THR A 3 -4.41 25.35 5.76
N GLU A 4 -4.89 24.26 6.33
CA GLU A 4 -4.41 22.92 5.97
C GLU A 4 -4.81 22.64 4.51
N LEU A 5 -3.81 22.26 3.70
CA LEU A 5 -4.02 21.80 2.33
C LEU A 5 -4.61 20.40 2.39
N LEU A 6 -5.89 20.27 2.08
CA LEU A 6 -6.58 18.98 1.99
C LEU A 6 -6.56 18.49 0.53
N THR A 7 -6.25 17.21 0.33
CA THR A 7 -6.36 16.54 -0.97
C THR A 7 -7.83 16.44 -1.38
N LEU A 8 -8.16 16.75 -2.64
CA LEU A 8 -9.50 16.58 -3.20
C LEU A 8 -9.90 15.10 -3.20
N GLU A 9 -11.10 14.79 -2.73
CA GLU A 9 -11.64 13.43 -2.77
C GLU A 9 -11.79 12.98 -4.23
N HIS A 10 -11.09 11.89 -4.58
CA HIS A 10 -11.20 11.24 -5.88
C HIS A 10 -12.49 10.40 -5.92
N GLU A 11 -13.15 10.27 -7.06
CA GLU A 11 -14.42 9.51 -7.19
C GLU A 11 -14.29 8.02 -6.81
N TYR A 12 -13.06 7.50 -6.83
CA TYR A 12 -12.72 6.14 -6.38
C TYR A 12 -12.14 6.10 -4.96
N CYS A 13 -12.19 7.21 -4.22
CA CYS A 13 -11.80 7.28 -2.82
C CYS A 13 -12.86 6.55 -1.99
N VAL A 14 -12.63 5.27 -1.74
CA VAL A 14 -13.49 4.46 -0.88
C VAL A 14 -13.16 4.78 0.58
N ARG A 15 -14.10 5.39 1.29
CA ARG A 15 -14.03 5.55 2.75
C ARG A 15 -14.60 4.31 3.43
N GLY A 16 -13.83 3.69 4.32
CA GLY A 16 -14.18 2.46 5.04
C GLY A 16 -13.24 1.29 4.70
N PRO A 17 -13.33 0.15 5.39
CA PRO A 17 -12.55 -1.03 5.04
C PRO A 17 -12.89 -1.41 3.60
N CYS A 18 -11.88 -1.39 2.71
CA CYS A 18 -12.02 -1.84 1.33
C CYS A 18 -12.76 -3.17 1.28
N ALA A 19 -13.63 -3.39 0.30
CA ALA A 19 -14.25 -4.70 0.07
C ALA A 19 -13.20 -5.82 -0.06
N VAL A 20 -11.96 -5.48 -0.47
CA VAL A 20 -10.77 -6.35 -0.47
C VAL A 20 -10.34 -6.78 0.94
N LEU A 21 -10.46 -5.92 1.96
CA LEU A 21 -10.16 -6.24 3.36
C LEU A 21 -11.31 -7.02 4.04
N ASN A 22 -12.55 -6.80 3.63
CA ASN A 22 -13.69 -7.62 4.07
C ASN A 22 -13.65 -9.06 3.52
N ALA A 23 -12.76 -9.39 2.59
CA ALA A 23 -12.68 -10.70 1.95
C ALA A 23 -11.82 -11.74 2.71
N ALA A 24 -11.07 -11.34 3.75
CA ALA A 24 -10.27 -12.25 4.57
C ALA A 24 -10.97 -12.51 5.91
N GLY A 25 -11.89 -13.47 5.94
CA GLY A 25 -12.76 -13.78 7.08
C GLY A 25 -12.04 -13.91 8.43
N GLY A 26 -12.10 -12.85 9.24
CA GLY A 26 -11.63 -12.84 10.63
C GLY A 26 -10.14 -12.56 10.86
N ILE A 27 -9.40 -12.16 9.82
CA ILE A 27 -7.98 -11.77 9.97
C ILE A 27 -7.90 -10.29 10.36
N ARG A 28 -7.00 -9.95 11.29
CA ARG A 28 -6.80 -8.55 11.70
C ARG A 28 -6.26 -7.74 10.51
N VAL A 29 -6.65 -6.47 10.46
CA VAL A 29 -6.19 -5.56 9.39
C VAL A 29 -4.68 -5.42 9.40
N ALA A 30 -4.05 -5.42 10.58
CA ALA A 30 -2.58 -5.40 10.73
C ALA A 30 -1.93 -6.60 10.05
N ASP A 31 -2.35 -7.83 10.37
CA ASP A 31 -1.82 -9.06 9.78
C ASP A 31 -2.01 -9.11 8.25
N SER A 32 -3.15 -8.59 7.77
CA SER A 32 -3.44 -8.49 6.34
C SER A 32 -2.52 -7.48 5.64
N LEU A 33 -2.17 -6.40 6.33
CA LEU A 33 -1.30 -5.35 5.82
C LEU A 33 0.17 -5.77 5.85
N GLU A 34 0.60 -6.51 6.87
CA GLU A 34 1.91 -7.16 6.93
C GLU A 34 2.09 -8.11 5.74
N ALA A 35 1.13 -9.00 5.50
CA ALA A 35 1.17 -9.89 4.33
C ALA A 35 1.18 -9.10 2.99
N ALA A 36 0.39 -8.02 2.88
CA ALA A 36 0.42 -7.17 1.69
C ALA A 36 1.78 -6.50 1.47
N THR A 37 2.48 -6.14 2.55
CA THR A 37 3.83 -5.58 2.52
C THR A 37 4.80 -6.61 1.94
N ASP A 38 4.82 -7.82 2.51
CA ASP A 38 5.71 -8.90 2.06
C ASP A 38 5.52 -9.24 0.57
N TYR A 39 4.27 -9.34 0.12
CA TYR A 39 3.98 -9.61 -1.29
C TYR A 39 4.42 -8.48 -2.21
N LEU A 40 4.20 -7.22 -1.84
CA LEU A 40 4.63 -6.07 -2.64
C LEU A 40 6.14 -5.92 -2.67
N GLU A 41 6.84 -6.19 -1.56
CA GLU A 41 8.31 -6.22 -1.53
C GLU A 41 8.86 -7.28 -2.49
N ALA A 42 8.27 -8.48 -2.48
CA ALA A 42 8.65 -9.55 -3.41
C ALA A 42 8.40 -9.17 -4.87
N VAL A 43 7.28 -8.50 -5.18
CA VAL A 43 6.97 -7.99 -6.53
C VAL A 43 7.98 -6.93 -6.96
N VAL A 44 8.28 -5.95 -6.11
CA VAL A 44 9.26 -4.89 -6.40
C VAL A 44 10.65 -5.50 -6.63
N ALA A 45 11.05 -6.46 -5.81
CA ALA A 45 12.32 -7.17 -5.98
C ALA A 45 12.37 -7.94 -7.31
N GLY A 46 11.32 -8.68 -7.66
CA GLY A 46 11.23 -9.41 -8.92
C GLY A 46 11.20 -8.49 -10.15
N LEU A 47 10.50 -7.36 -10.07
CA LEU A 47 10.48 -6.36 -11.15
C LEU A 47 11.85 -5.70 -11.32
N ARG A 48 12.56 -5.43 -10.22
CA ARG A 48 13.93 -4.89 -10.27
C ARG A 48 14.89 -5.85 -10.96
N ASP A 49 14.77 -7.14 -10.67
CA ASP A 49 15.55 -8.18 -11.37
C ASP A 49 15.18 -8.25 -12.86
N LEU A 50 13.89 -8.21 -13.19
CA LEU A 50 13.44 -8.20 -14.58
C LEU A 50 13.94 -6.98 -15.36
N MET A 51 14.01 -5.82 -14.72
CA MET A 51 14.58 -4.60 -15.30
C MET A 51 16.09 -4.65 -15.54
N SER A 52 16.80 -5.62 -14.95
CA SER A 52 18.21 -5.86 -15.26
C SER A 52 18.42 -6.54 -16.62
N THR A 53 17.34 -7.06 -17.23
CA THR A 53 17.40 -7.67 -18.56
C THR A 53 17.38 -6.61 -19.67
N PRO A 54 18.23 -6.76 -20.72
CA PRO A 54 18.40 -5.74 -21.75
C PRO A 54 17.15 -5.51 -22.63
N ASP A 55 16.25 -6.49 -22.71
CA ASP A 55 15.01 -6.41 -23.49
C ASP A 55 13.80 -5.90 -22.66
N CYS A 56 14.05 -5.34 -21.46
CA CYS A 56 12.99 -4.84 -20.61
C CYS A 56 12.28 -3.64 -21.24
N SER A 57 10.96 -3.75 -21.43
CA SER A 57 10.16 -2.69 -22.06
C SER A 57 9.97 -1.48 -21.13
N ASN A 58 9.79 -0.28 -21.71
CA ASN A 58 9.41 0.92 -20.95
C ASN A 58 8.13 0.75 -20.12
N GLN A 59 7.21 -0.14 -20.55
CA GLN A 59 6.00 -0.47 -19.78
C GLN A 59 6.33 -1.17 -18.46
N ALA A 60 7.34 -2.06 -18.45
CA ALA A 60 7.78 -2.73 -17.23
C ALA A 60 8.40 -1.75 -16.22
N THR A 61 9.11 -0.73 -16.70
CA THR A 61 9.60 0.38 -15.85
C THR A 61 8.44 1.15 -15.19
N LEU A 62 7.36 1.41 -15.92
CA LEU A 62 6.17 2.08 -15.35
C LEU A 62 5.47 1.19 -14.31
N VAL A 63 5.37 -0.11 -14.58
CA VAL A 63 4.83 -1.09 -13.63
C VAL A 63 5.68 -1.14 -12.35
N PHE A 64 7.00 -1.10 -12.47
CA PHE A 64 7.90 -1.01 -11.33
C PHE A 64 7.64 0.24 -10.48
N PHE A 65 7.54 1.42 -11.09
CA PHE A 65 7.23 2.64 -10.34
C PHE A 65 5.84 2.60 -9.69
N ALA A 66 4.84 2.03 -10.36
CA ALA A 66 3.52 1.85 -9.77
C ALA A 66 3.57 0.89 -8.56
N ALA A 67 4.36 -0.18 -8.65
CA ALA A 67 4.55 -1.12 -7.54
C ALA A 67 5.30 -0.48 -6.36
N GLU A 68 6.36 0.31 -6.60
CA GLU A 68 7.05 1.05 -5.53
C GLU A 68 6.14 2.08 -4.86
N ALA A 69 5.31 2.80 -5.63
CA ALA A 69 4.33 3.73 -5.07
C ALA A 69 3.26 3.01 -4.23
N ALA A 70 2.78 1.86 -4.67
CA ALA A 70 1.85 1.03 -3.91
C ALA A 70 2.48 0.54 -2.60
N LEU A 71 3.73 0.06 -2.64
CA LEU A 71 4.47 -0.37 -1.44
C LEU A 71 4.64 0.79 -0.44
N ALA A 72 4.99 1.99 -0.93
CA ALA A 72 5.10 3.17 -0.07
C ALA A 72 3.78 3.51 0.64
N LEU A 73 2.64 3.38 -0.04
CA LEU A 73 1.32 3.58 0.56
C LEU A 73 0.97 2.51 1.59
N VAL A 74 1.39 1.26 1.37
CA VAL A 74 1.22 0.17 2.34
C VAL A 74 2.04 0.43 3.60
N TYR A 75 3.32 0.84 3.48
CA TYR A 75 4.12 1.24 4.64
C TYR A 75 3.52 2.43 5.39
N ALA A 76 3.03 3.44 4.68
CA ALA A 76 2.37 4.59 5.31
C ALA A 76 1.11 4.17 6.08
N SER A 77 0.34 3.22 5.53
CA SER A 77 -0.82 2.63 6.19
C SER A 77 -0.40 1.85 7.45
N HIS A 78 0.73 1.13 7.39
CA HIS A 78 1.24 0.35 8.52
C HIS A 78 1.64 1.25 9.70
N ALA A 79 2.41 2.31 9.40
CA ALA A 79 2.77 3.33 10.39
C ALA A 79 1.54 4.05 10.97
N GLY A 80 0.51 4.28 10.15
CA GLY A 80 -0.77 4.82 10.60
C GLY A 80 -1.48 3.91 11.62
N ILE A 81 -1.54 2.61 11.36
CA ILE A 81 -2.14 1.63 12.26
C ILE A 81 -1.34 1.52 13.57
N GLU A 82 -0.01 1.43 13.49
CA GLU A 82 0.86 1.39 14.68
C GLU A 82 0.66 2.61 15.59
N SER A 83 0.53 3.80 14.99
CA SER A 83 0.24 5.04 15.71
C SER A 83 -1.10 4.99 16.44
N VAL A 84 -2.15 4.43 15.81
CA VAL A 84 -3.48 4.28 16.41
C VAL A 84 -3.47 3.27 17.55
N ILE A 85 -2.79 2.12 17.37
CA ILE A 85 -2.61 1.10 18.41
C ILE A 85 -1.87 1.70 19.61
N ALA A 86 -0.79 2.45 19.39
CA ALA A 86 -0.01 3.10 20.44
C ALA A 86 -0.84 4.13 21.24
N GLN A 87 -1.88 4.70 20.63
CA GLN A 87 -2.81 5.66 21.27
C GLN A 87 -4.02 4.97 21.94
N GLY A 88 -4.08 3.63 21.93
CA GLY A 88 -5.19 2.86 22.53
C GLY A 88 -6.46 2.81 21.67
N GLY A 89 -6.36 3.16 20.37
CA GLY A 89 -7.44 3.01 19.41
C GLY A 89 -7.57 1.55 18.94
N ALA A 90 -8.80 1.06 18.95
CA ALA A 90 -9.29 -0.32 18.82
C ALA A 90 -8.59 -1.29 17.82
N GLU A 91 -8.61 -2.58 18.23
CA GLU A 91 -8.30 -3.81 17.49
C GLU A 91 -9.18 -4.06 16.25
#